data_AF-A0A938NVS6-F1
#
_entry.id   AF-A0A938NVS6-F1
#
_cell.length_a   1.000
_cell.length_b   1.000
_cell.length_c   1.000
_cell.angle_alpha   90.00
_cell.angle_beta   90.00
_cell.angle_gamma   90.00
#
_symmetry.space_group_name_H-M   'P 1'
#
loop_
_entity.id
_entity.type
_entity.pdbx_description
1 polymer ?
#
loop_
_entity_poly.entity_id
_entity_poly.type
_entity_poly.pdbx_seq_one_letter_code
_entity_poly.pdbx_strand_id
1 'polypeptide(L)'
;MKTIIEPFRIKSVEYVKTTTEEERIQILKNAYYNTFRIPAEDVLIDLLTDSGTSAMSAKQWAAMMDGDESYAGARSYYKFVNAINKIFGFTHIIPVHQGRAAERIFFTNVLSVIDKDGRYRPASGKYIPSNNHFDTTRANIEFNGGSAEDLVIEEGKHPSIIHPFKGNMDTDKLKKFIKEKGSENIPVVMITVTNNTGGGQPVSMENIREVSEICKKYKLPFFIDACRFAENAYFIKTREKGYENKTILEIANEMF
;
A
#
# COMPACT_ATOMS: atom_id res chain seq x y z
N MET A 1 10.02 -24.60 14.99
CA MET A 1 9.96 -23.12 14.94
C MET A 1 11.37 -22.61 15.20
N LYS A 2 11.96 -21.80 14.32
CA LYS A 2 13.26 -21.19 14.59
C LYS A 2 12.99 -19.96 15.47
N THR A 3 13.46 -19.97 16.71
CA THR A 3 13.34 -18.79 17.60
C THR A 3 14.08 -17.62 16.96
N ILE A 4 13.37 -16.53 16.71
CA ILE A 4 13.93 -15.28 16.24
C ILE A 4 14.26 -14.46 17.50
N ILE A 5 15.51 -14.06 17.67
CA ILE A 5 15.87 -13.05 18.67
C ILE A 5 15.57 -11.70 18.04
N GLU A 6 14.76 -10.88 18.70
CA GLU A 6 14.42 -9.55 18.22
C GLU A 6 15.70 -8.73 17.97
N PRO A 7 15.88 -8.14 16.77
CA PRO A 7 17.07 -7.35 16.45
C PRO A 7 17.01 -5.93 17.07
N PHE A 8 16.39 -5.82 18.25
CA PHE A 8 16.22 -4.59 19.01
C PHE A 8 16.07 -4.92 20.50
N ARG A 9 16.16 -3.88 21.35
CA ARG A 9 15.84 -3.98 22.78
C ARG A 9 14.64 -3.09 23.08
N ILE A 10 13.76 -3.55 23.96
CA ILE A 10 12.62 -2.76 24.44
C ILE A 10 13.17 -1.53 25.18
N LYS A 11 12.72 -0.35 24.77
CA LYS A 11 13.15 0.94 25.35
C LYS A 11 12.10 1.54 26.29
N SER A 12 10.83 1.35 25.97
CA SER A 12 9.66 1.79 26.72
C SER A 12 8.56 0.74 26.57
N VAL A 13 7.59 0.75 27.49
CA VAL A 13 6.42 -0.14 27.47
C VAL A 13 5.14 0.68 27.61
N GLU A 14 4.06 0.17 27.06
CA GLU A 14 2.70 0.65 27.29
C GLU A 14 1.98 -0.32 28.23
N TYR A 15 1.25 0.20 29.20
CA TYR A 15 0.50 -0.63 30.13
C TYR A 15 -0.71 -1.26 29.41
N VAL A 16 -0.92 -2.55 29.63
CA VAL A 16 -2.12 -3.27 29.16
C VAL A 16 -2.90 -3.79 30.36
N LYS A 17 -4.21 -3.53 30.37
CA LYS A 17 -5.12 -4.03 31.41
C LYS A 17 -5.30 -5.54 31.24
N THR A 18 -5.24 -6.28 32.34
CA THR A 18 -5.64 -7.69 32.36
C THR A 18 -7.10 -7.79 32.77
N THR A 19 -7.92 -8.45 31.97
CA THR A 19 -9.34 -8.70 32.26
C THR A 19 -9.59 -10.16 32.61
N THR A 20 -10.65 -10.42 33.38
CA THR A 20 -11.16 -11.78 33.60
C THR A 20 -12.01 -12.25 32.42
N GLU A 21 -12.35 -13.53 32.38
CA GLU A 21 -13.25 -14.05 31.34
C GLU A 21 -14.66 -13.46 31.47
N GLU A 22 -15.16 -13.35 32.70
CA GLU A 22 -16.47 -12.78 33.01
C GLU A 22 -16.57 -11.32 32.56
N GLU A 23 -15.52 -10.52 32.81
CA GLU A 23 -15.42 -9.14 32.33
C GLU A 23 -15.48 -9.09 30.80
N ARG A 24 -14.68 -9.92 30.11
CA ARG A 24 -14.68 -9.97 28.64
C ARG A 24 -16.03 -10.35 28.05
N ILE A 25 -16.75 -11.30 28.67
CA ILE A 25 -18.12 -11.66 28.26
C ILE A 25 -19.05 -10.46 28.37
N GLN A 26 -18.95 -9.68 29.45
CA GLN A 26 -19.79 -8.49 29.63
C GLN A 26 -19.40 -7.35 28.68
N ILE A 27 -18.11 -7.11 28.46
CA ILE A 27 -17.59 -6.15 27.47
C ILE A 27 -18.11 -6.49 26.08
N LEU A 28 -18.04 -7.76 25.67
CA LEU A 28 -18.57 -8.22 24.38
C LEU A 28 -20.08 -7.97 24.26
N LYS A 29 -20.86 -8.25 25.31
CA LYS A 29 -22.30 -7.94 25.33
C LYS A 29 -22.57 -6.45 25.17
N ASN A 30 -21.85 -5.61 25.91
CA ASN A 30 -21.97 -4.15 25.85
C ASN A 30 -21.56 -3.59 24.48
N ALA A 31 -20.59 -4.24 23.83
CA ALA A 31 -20.16 -3.94 22.47
C ALA A 31 -21.07 -4.55 21.39
N TYR A 32 -22.17 -5.20 21.78
CA TYR A 32 -23.12 -5.88 20.88
C TYR A 32 -22.42 -6.92 19.98
N TYR A 33 -21.44 -7.62 20.56
CA TYR A 33 -20.61 -8.62 19.89
C TYR A 33 -19.85 -8.08 18.66
N ASN A 34 -19.64 -6.76 18.59
CA ASN A 34 -18.83 -6.11 17.55
C ASN A 34 -17.52 -5.61 18.16
N THR A 35 -16.39 -6.20 17.74
CA THR A 35 -15.06 -5.85 18.25
C THR A 35 -14.66 -4.40 17.97
N PHE A 36 -15.16 -3.79 16.89
CA PHE A 36 -14.94 -2.36 16.62
C PHE A 36 -15.54 -1.42 17.67
N ARG A 37 -16.42 -1.92 18.55
CA ARG A 37 -17.06 -1.14 19.61
C ARG A 37 -16.48 -1.38 20.99
N ILE A 38 -15.49 -2.27 21.10
CA ILE A 38 -14.82 -2.55 22.37
C ILE A 38 -13.86 -1.39 22.67
N PRO A 39 -13.89 -0.79 23.87
CA PRO A 39 -12.89 0.19 24.29
C PRO A 39 -11.48 -0.42 24.23
N ALA A 40 -10.51 0.31 23.66
CA ALA A 40 -9.15 -0.20 23.49
C ALA A 40 -8.47 -0.61 24.81
N GLU A 41 -8.78 0.08 25.91
CA GLU A 41 -8.25 -0.24 27.26
C GLU A 41 -8.65 -1.64 27.76
N ASP A 42 -9.72 -2.23 27.19
CA ASP A 42 -10.20 -3.56 27.54
C ASP A 42 -9.64 -4.66 26.61
N VAL A 43 -8.81 -4.28 25.62
CA VAL A 43 -8.18 -5.19 24.66
C VAL A 43 -6.74 -5.50 25.10
N LEU A 44 -6.47 -6.77 25.42
CA LEU A 44 -5.14 -7.20 25.86
C LEU A 44 -4.11 -7.25 24.71
N ILE A 45 -4.53 -7.76 23.55
CA ILE A 45 -3.72 -7.83 22.32
C ILE A 45 -4.62 -7.37 21.18
N ASP A 46 -4.30 -6.21 20.60
CA ASP A 46 -5.06 -5.66 19.49
C ASP A 46 -4.47 -6.13 18.15
N LEU A 47 -5.24 -6.91 17.41
CA LEU A 47 -4.91 -7.42 16.08
C LEU A 47 -5.86 -6.85 15.01
N LEU A 48 -6.54 -5.74 15.31
CA LEU A 48 -7.51 -5.13 14.40
C LEU A 48 -6.84 -4.60 13.13
N THR A 49 -5.64 -4.01 13.26
CA THR A 49 -4.88 -3.46 12.14
C THR A 49 -3.40 -3.28 12.46
N ASP A 50 -2.57 -3.29 11.41
CA ASP A 50 -1.17 -2.89 11.41
C ASP A 50 -0.97 -1.39 11.07
N SER A 51 -2.05 -0.67 10.72
CA SER A 51 -2.00 0.72 10.29
C SER A 51 -1.84 1.69 11.46
N GLY A 52 -0.63 2.22 11.66
CA GLY A 52 -0.35 3.26 12.65
C GLY A 52 -0.19 2.76 14.09
N THR A 53 -0.22 1.44 14.30
CA THR A 53 -0.09 0.76 15.60
C THR A 53 1.32 0.25 15.87
N SER A 54 2.31 0.66 15.06
CA SER A 54 3.71 0.26 15.18
C SER A 54 4.43 0.96 16.33
N ALA A 55 5.38 0.26 16.97
CA ALA A 55 6.30 0.87 17.92
C ALA A 55 7.40 1.68 17.20
N MET A 56 7.53 2.97 17.52
CA MET A 56 8.62 3.81 17.03
C MET A 56 9.92 3.58 17.80
N SER A 57 11.05 3.66 17.09
CA SER A 57 12.38 3.63 17.69
C SER A 57 12.70 4.91 18.47
N ALA A 58 13.68 4.84 19.37
CA ALA A 58 14.18 6.01 20.10
C ALA A 58 14.66 7.14 19.18
N LYS A 59 15.19 6.81 17.99
CA LYS A 59 15.64 7.80 16.99
C LYS A 59 14.46 8.52 16.33
N GLN A 60 13.34 7.82 16.10
CA GLN A 60 12.12 8.45 15.58
C GLN A 60 11.50 9.40 16.62
N TRP A 61 11.45 8.99 17.89
CA TRP A 61 11.04 9.88 18.99
C TRP A 61 11.93 11.13 19.10
N ALA A 62 13.25 10.96 19.01
CA ALA A 62 14.17 12.10 19.00
C ALA A 62 13.94 13.03 17.80
N ALA A 63 13.65 12.48 16.61
CA ALA A 63 13.35 13.27 15.42
C ALA A 63 12.04 14.07 15.55
N MET A 64 11.03 13.54 16.25
CA MET A 64 9.82 14.31 16.55
C MET A 64 10.10 15.51 17.46
N MET A 65 11.03 15.38 18.42
CA MET A 65 11.42 16.50 19.29
C MET A 65 12.26 17.56 18.56
N ASP A 66 12.94 17.20 17.47
CA ASP A 66 13.69 18.10 16.57
C ASP A 66 12.83 18.56 15.36
N GLY A 67 11.51 18.54 15.50
CA GLY A 67 10.56 18.97 14.47
C GLY A 67 10.73 20.43 14.09
N ASP A 68 10.68 20.72 12.79
CA ASP A 68 10.62 22.06 12.23
C ASP A 68 9.20 22.35 11.74
N GLU A 69 8.45 23.14 12.53
CA GLU A 69 7.03 23.45 12.30
C GLU A 69 6.81 24.67 11.39
N SER A 70 7.85 25.08 10.64
CA SER A 70 7.76 26.19 9.69
C SER A 70 6.75 25.87 8.57
N TYR A 71 5.86 26.82 8.28
CA TYR A 71 4.80 26.64 7.29
C TYR A 71 5.31 26.36 5.86
N ALA A 72 6.46 26.92 5.50
CA ALA A 72 7.10 26.69 4.21
C ALA A 72 8.62 26.55 4.39
N GLY A 73 9.22 25.62 3.64
CA GLY A 73 10.67 25.41 3.67
C GLY A 73 11.21 24.75 4.94
N ALA A 74 10.37 24.03 5.69
CA ALA A 74 10.79 23.30 6.88
C ALA A 74 11.95 22.32 6.60
N ARG A 75 12.94 22.27 7.49
CA ARG A 75 14.06 21.31 7.41
C ARG A 75 13.57 19.85 7.40
N SER A 76 12.49 19.57 8.13
CA SER A 76 11.85 18.25 8.16
C SER A 76 11.36 17.78 6.79
N TYR A 77 10.83 18.69 5.96
CA TYR A 77 10.40 18.38 4.60
C TYR A 77 11.57 17.91 3.73
N TYR A 78 12.70 18.61 3.77
CA TYR A 78 13.89 18.22 2.99
C TYR A 78 14.51 16.90 3.49
N LYS A 79 14.51 16.64 4.80
CA LYS A 79 14.91 15.34 5.36
C LYS A 79 14.02 14.21 4.80
N PHE A 80 12.70 14.42 4.76
CA PHE A 80 11.73 13.47 4.19
C PHE A 80 11.95 13.25 2.69
N VAL A 81 12.04 14.33 1.90
CA VAL A 81 12.29 14.28 0.45
C VAL A 81 13.57 13.51 0.12
N ASN A 82 14.65 13.76 0.85
CA ASN A 82 15.92 13.06 0.63
C ASN A 82 15.79 11.55 0.93
N ALA A 83 15.00 11.16 1.93
CA ALA A 83 14.75 9.75 2.22
C ALA A 83 13.92 9.09 1.11
N ILE A 84 12.85 9.74 0.64
CA ILE A 84 12.02 9.26 -0.47
C ILE A 84 12.85 9.13 -1.76
N ASN A 85 13.63 10.13 -2.11
CA ASN A 85 14.49 10.09 -3.29
C ASN A 85 15.54 8.96 -3.20
N LYS A 86 16.13 8.74 -2.02
CA LYS A 86 17.10 7.66 -1.80
C LYS A 86 16.51 6.25 -1.97
N ILE A 87 15.22 6.08 -1.65
CA ILE A 87 14.55 4.76 -1.66
C ILE A 87 13.84 4.49 -3.00
N PHE A 88 13.23 5.53 -3.57
CA PHE A 88 12.30 5.41 -4.69
C PHE A 88 12.73 6.20 -5.94
N GLY A 89 13.80 7.00 -5.86
CA GLY A 89 14.28 7.82 -6.99
C GLY A 89 13.38 8.99 -7.39
N PHE A 90 12.21 9.18 -6.77
CA PHE A 90 11.27 10.25 -7.15
C PHE A 90 11.80 11.65 -6.84
N THR A 91 11.46 12.60 -7.72
CA THR A 91 11.86 14.02 -7.64
C THR A 91 10.71 14.95 -7.25
N HIS A 92 9.48 14.58 -7.59
CA HIS A 92 8.27 15.34 -7.25
C HIS A 92 7.53 14.63 -6.12
N ILE A 93 7.45 15.28 -4.97
CA ILE A 93 6.97 14.67 -3.72
C ILE A 93 5.98 15.62 -3.08
N ILE A 94 4.78 15.10 -2.80
CA ILE A 94 3.72 15.82 -2.10
C ILE A 94 3.44 15.04 -0.82
N PRO A 95 3.86 15.51 0.36
CA PRO A 95 3.52 14.86 1.62
C PRO A 95 2.01 14.98 1.87
N VAL A 96 1.43 13.90 2.35
CA VAL A 96 0.03 13.84 2.79
C VAL A 96 -0.02 13.26 4.20
N HIS A 97 -1.12 13.48 4.91
CA HIS A 97 -1.25 12.98 6.28
C HIS A 97 -1.33 11.44 6.34
N GLN A 98 -1.87 10.78 5.31
CA GLN A 98 -1.87 9.31 5.19
C GLN A 98 -2.22 8.84 3.76
N GLY A 99 -2.11 7.53 3.51
CA GLY A 99 -2.30 6.91 2.18
C GLY A 99 -3.59 7.32 1.46
N ARG A 100 -4.76 7.20 2.11
CA ARG A 100 -6.05 7.53 1.47
C ARG A 100 -6.18 8.98 1.00
N ALA A 101 -5.40 9.90 1.57
CA ALA A 101 -5.39 11.29 1.14
C ALA A 101 -4.55 11.49 -0.13
N ALA A 102 -3.45 10.75 -0.28
CA ALA A 102 -2.72 10.68 -1.54
C ALA A 102 -3.62 10.11 -2.64
N GLU A 103 -4.33 9.01 -2.36
CA GLU A 103 -5.30 8.42 -3.28
C GLU A 103 -6.37 9.42 -3.71
N ARG A 104 -6.95 10.15 -2.75
CA ARG A 104 -7.97 11.16 -3.04
C ARG A 104 -7.46 12.22 -4.00
N ILE A 105 -6.29 12.80 -3.73
CA ILE A 105 -5.69 13.82 -4.60
C ILE A 105 -5.40 13.20 -5.97
N PHE A 106 -4.77 12.03 -6.02
CA PHE A 106 -4.37 11.37 -7.25
C PHE A 106 -5.56 11.02 -8.14
N PHE A 107 -6.55 10.29 -7.62
CA PHE A 107 -7.72 9.85 -8.39
C PHE A 107 -8.61 11.01 -8.81
N THR A 108 -8.75 12.06 -7.99
CA THR A 108 -9.46 13.26 -8.41
C THR A 108 -8.79 13.90 -9.64
N ASN A 109 -7.46 13.86 -9.75
CA ASN A 109 -6.76 14.44 -10.90
C ASN A 109 -6.78 13.54 -12.14
N VAL A 110 -6.58 12.22 -12.00
CA VAL A 110 -6.51 11.32 -13.17
C VAL A 110 -7.88 10.86 -13.68
N LEU A 111 -8.92 10.97 -12.86
CA LEU A 111 -10.32 10.66 -13.22
C LEU A 111 -11.18 11.91 -13.30
N SER A 112 -10.61 13.07 -13.60
CA SER A 112 -11.40 14.26 -13.90
C SER A 112 -11.10 14.82 -15.28
N VAL A 113 -12.13 15.43 -15.86
CA VAL A 113 -12.06 16.22 -17.08
C VAL A 113 -12.53 17.63 -16.79
N ILE A 114 -12.00 18.60 -17.54
CA ILE A 114 -12.49 19.97 -17.52
C ILE A 114 -13.62 20.05 -18.54
N ASP A 115 -14.84 20.37 -18.09
CA ASP A 115 -15.96 20.59 -18.99
C ASP A 115 -15.84 21.92 -19.74
N LYS A 116 -16.73 22.14 -20.71
CA LYS A 116 -16.76 23.36 -21.54
C LYS A 116 -16.88 24.66 -20.74
N ASP A 117 -17.34 24.58 -19.49
CA ASP A 117 -17.54 25.72 -18.60
C ASP A 117 -16.35 25.88 -17.62
N GLY A 118 -15.25 25.14 -17.85
CA GLY A 118 -14.03 25.18 -17.04
C GLY A 118 -14.15 24.42 -15.70
N ARG A 119 -15.17 23.58 -15.52
CA ARG A 119 -15.41 22.89 -14.25
C ARG A 119 -14.86 21.47 -14.28
N TYR A 120 -14.30 21.03 -13.15
CA TYR A 120 -13.92 19.65 -12.95
C TYR A 120 -15.16 18.75 -12.89
N ARG A 121 -15.18 17.71 -13.73
CA ARG A 121 -16.20 16.67 -13.74
C ARG A 121 -15.54 15.29 -13.67
N PRO A 122 -16.14 14.30 -12.99
CA PRO A 122 -15.71 12.91 -13.07
C PRO A 122 -15.63 12.44 -14.53
N ALA A 123 -14.55 11.75 -14.87
CA ALA A 123 -14.35 11.13 -16.16
C ALA A 123 -15.11 9.79 -16.18
N SER A 124 -16.22 9.72 -16.90
CA SER A 124 -16.96 8.46 -17.06
C SER A 124 -16.27 7.52 -18.06
N GLY A 125 -16.49 6.21 -17.88
CA GLY A 125 -15.95 5.19 -18.78
C GLY A 125 -14.43 5.00 -18.69
N LYS A 126 -13.82 5.43 -17.57
CA LYS A 126 -12.40 5.20 -17.29
C LYS A 126 -12.20 3.98 -16.40
N TYR A 127 -11.16 3.21 -16.69
CA TYR A 127 -10.83 1.98 -15.98
C TYR A 127 -9.44 2.06 -15.37
N ILE A 128 -9.31 1.64 -14.11
CA ILE A 128 -8.02 1.53 -13.42
C ILE A 128 -7.76 0.04 -13.17
N PRO A 129 -6.93 -0.63 -13.98
CA PRO A 129 -6.52 -2.00 -13.71
C PRO A 129 -5.42 -2.06 -12.64
N SER A 130 -5.52 -3.01 -11.72
CA SER A 130 -4.50 -3.36 -10.72
C SER A 130 -4.37 -4.88 -10.57
N ASN A 131 -3.37 -5.38 -9.85
CA ASN A 131 -3.42 -6.76 -9.36
C ASN A 131 -4.63 -6.93 -8.44
N ASN A 132 -4.70 -6.13 -7.37
CA ASN A 132 -5.91 -5.86 -6.61
C ASN A 132 -5.88 -4.43 -6.05
N HIS A 133 -7.04 -3.82 -5.97
CA HIS A 133 -7.23 -2.56 -5.25
C HIS A 133 -7.48 -2.82 -3.77
N PHE A 134 -6.87 -1.99 -2.90
CA PHE A 134 -7.28 -1.91 -1.51
C PHE A 134 -8.63 -1.18 -1.39
N ASP A 135 -9.33 -1.38 -0.27
CA ASP A 135 -10.70 -0.90 -0.07
C ASP A 135 -10.83 0.62 -0.29
N THR A 136 -9.90 1.41 0.27
CA THR A 136 -9.92 2.87 0.09
C THR A 136 -9.50 3.30 -1.31
N THR A 137 -8.59 2.56 -1.95
CA THR A 137 -8.17 2.80 -3.33
C THR A 137 -9.36 2.64 -4.27
N ARG A 138 -10.06 1.50 -4.17
CA ARG A 138 -11.28 1.21 -4.94
C ARG A 138 -12.35 2.26 -4.69
N ALA A 139 -12.62 2.58 -3.42
CA ALA A 139 -13.60 3.60 -3.06
C ALA A 139 -13.28 4.97 -3.67
N ASN A 140 -12.00 5.39 -3.68
CA ASN A 140 -11.61 6.65 -4.31
C ASN A 140 -11.74 6.61 -5.84
N ILE A 141 -11.45 5.49 -6.51
CA ILE A 141 -11.63 5.33 -7.95
C ILE A 141 -13.11 5.45 -8.32
N GLU A 142 -13.95 4.65 -7.66
CA GLU A 142 -15.39 4.56 -7.95
C GLU A 142 -16.12 5.84 -7.58
N PHE A 143 -15.73 6.51 -6.48
CA PHE A 143 -16.26 7.83 -6.14
C PHE A 143 -16.00 8.87 -7.24
N ASN A 144 -14.84 8.77 -7.92
CA ASN A 144 -14.49 9.67 -9.03
C ASN A 144 -15.00 9.17 -10.40
N GLY A 145 -15.95 8.22 -10.43
CA GLY A 145 -16.61 7.76 -11.65
C GLY A 145 -15.79 6.78 -12.49
N GLY A 146 -14.62 6.35 -12.01
CA GLY A 146 -13.83 5.29 -12.62
C GLY A 146 -14.33 3.90 -12.22
N SER A 147 -13.88 2.87 -12.95
CA SER A 147 -14.09 1.46 -12.63
C SER A 147 -12.77 0.82 -12.21
N ALA A 148 -12.71 0.24 -11.02
CA ALA A 148 -11.52 -0.44 -10.50
C ALA A 148 -11.56 -1.93 -10.88
N GLU A 149 -10.55 -2.38 -11.63
CA GLU A 149 -10.52 -3.71 -12.24
C GLU A 149 -9.35 -4.54 -11.68
N ASP A 150 -9.67 -5.67 -11.06
CA ASP A 150 -8.68 -6.52 -10.40
C ASP A 150 -8.23 -7.67 -11.32
N LEU A 151 -6.94 -7.69 -11.63
CA LEU A 151 -6.31 -8.59 -12.60
C LEU A 151 -5.23 -9.47 -11.95
N VAL A 152 -5.42 -9.90 -10.71
CA VAL A 152 -4.51 -10.84 -10.04
C VAL A 152 -4.43 -12.19 -10.78
N ILE A 153 -3.26 -12.83 -10.72
CA ILE A 153 -3.07 -14.23 -11.17
C ILE A 153 -4.05 -15.17 -10.49
N GLU A 154 -4.33 -16.31 -11.13
CA GLU A 154 -5.34 -17.25 -10.63
C GLU A 154 -4.98 -17.83 -9.26
N GLU A 155 -3.71 -18.15 -9.03
CA GLU A 155 -3.18 -18.63 -7.75
C GLU A 155 -3.40 -17.64 -6.61
N GLY A 156 -3.47 -16.34 -6.93
CA GLY A 156 -3.76 -15.27 -5.98
C GLY A 156 -5.18 -15.31 -5.43
N LYS A 157 -6.11 -15.97 -6.12
CA LYS A 157 -7.51 -16.13 -5.70
C LYS A 157 -7.74 -17.34 -4.80
N HIS A 158 -6.77 -18.25 -4.69
CA HIS A 158 -6.90 -19.52 -3.98
C HIS A 158 -5.95 -19.58 -2.77
N PRO A 159 -6.43 -19.28 -1.55
CA PRO A 159 -5.57 -19.22 -0.36
C PRO A 159 -4.77 -20.50 -0.08
N SER A 160 -5.32 -21.67 -0.41
CA SER A 160 -4.72 -22.99 -0.16
C SER A 160 -3.56 -23.34 -1.09
N ILE A 161 -3.44 -22.69 -2.25
CA ILE A 161 -2.33 -22.96 -3.20
C ILE A 161 -1.02 -22.44 -2.61
N ILE A 162 0.10 -23.14 -2.79
CA ILE A 162 1.41 -22.61 -2.42
C ILE A 162 2.03 -22.01 -3.67
N HIS A 163 2.23 -20.69 -3.67
CA HIS A 163 2.85 -19.97 -4.78
C HIS A 163 3.73 -18.84 -4.22
N PRO A 164 4.96 -18.63 -4.73
CA PRO A 164 5.91 -17.70 -4.12
C PRO A 164 5.48 -16.23 -4.20
N PHE A 165 4.70 -15.87 -5.23
CA PHE A 165 4.27 -14.50 -5.55
C PHE A 165 2.79 -14.44 -5.96
N LYS A 166 1.88 -14.77 -5.03
CA LYS A 166 0.43 -14.70 -5.26
C LYS A 166 -0.11 -13.29 -5.52
N GLY A 167 0.68 -12.26 -5.21
CA GLY A 167 0.31 -10.88 -5.49
C GLY A 167 0.50 -10.48 -6.95
N ASN A 168 1.12 -11.31 -7.79
CA ASN A 168 1.39 -10.98 -9.19
C ASN A 168 0.12 -10.58 -9.95
N MET A 169 0.27 -9.64 -10.86
CA MET A 169 -0.73 -9.33 -11.88
C MET A 169 -0.66 -10.35 -13.01
N ASP A 170 -1.82 -10.79 -13.48
CA ASP A 170 -1.97 -11.59 -14.69
C ASP A 170 -1.74 -10.69 -15.92
N THR A 171 -0.56 -10.80 -16.50
CA THR A 171 -0.11 -9.92 -17.58
C THR A 171 -0.83 -10.17 -18.90
N ASP A 172 -1.33 -11.39 -19.11
CA ASP A 172 -2.13 -11.72 -20.29
C ASP A 172 -3.56 -11.16 -20.17
N LYS A 173 -4.16 -11.23 -18.97
CA LYS A 173 -5.40 -10.49 -18.68
C LYS A 173 -5.21 -8.99 -18.85
N LEU A 174 -4.10 -8.40 -18.39
CA LEU A 174 -3.80 -6.98 -18.60
C LEU A 174 -3.72 -6.63 -20.10
N LYS A 175 -2.95 -7.39 -20.90
CA LYS A 175 -2.82 -7.17 -22.35
C LYS A 175 -4.18 -7.26 -23.05
N LYS A 176 -5.01 -8.24 -22.68
CA LYS A 176 -6.37 -8.42 -23.22
C LYS A 176 -7.26 -7.25 -22.82
N PHE A 177 -7.25 -6.86 -21.55
CA PHE A 177 -8.03 -5.76 -21.00
C PHE A 177 -7.72 -4.44 -21.71
N ILE A 178 -6.44 -4.11 -21.91
CA ILE A 178 -6.02 -2.89 -22.62
C ILE A 178 -6.53 -2.90 -24.07
N LYS A 179 -6.48 -4.04 -24.76
CA LYS A 179 -7.00 -4.17 -26.14
C LYS A 179 -8.52 -4.01 -26.21
N GLU A 180 -9.24 -4.54 -25.22
CA GLU A 180 -10.70 -4.51 -25.19
C GLU A 180 -11.25 -3.13 -24.80
N LYS A 181 -10.63 -2.46 -23.83
CA LYS A 181 -11.11 -1.16 -23.33
C LYS A 181 -10.54 0.04 -24.08
N GLY A 182 -9.42 -0.14 -24.78
CA GLY A 182 -8.65 0.95 -25.38
C GLY A 182 -7.79 1.69 -24.36
N SER A 183 -6.53 1.95 -24.71
CA SER A 183 -5.57 2.66 -23.85
C SER A 183 -6.04 4.05 -23.44
N GLU A 184 -6.82 4.72 -24.28
CA GLU A 184 -7.40 6.04 -24.03
C GLU A 184 -8.42 6.06 -22.88
N ASN A 185 -8.95 4.89 -22.50
CA ASN A 185 -9.88 4.72 -21.40
C ASN A 185 -9.20 4.22 -20.12
N ILE A 186 -7.87 4.10 -20.12
CA ILE A 186 -7.08 3.66 -18.97
C ILE A 186 -6.14 4.81 -18.57
N PRO A 187 -6.53 5.66 -17.60
CA PRO A 187 -5.69 6.76 -17.14
C PRO A 187 -4.36 6.30 -16.53
N VAL A 188 -4.37 5.15 -15.86
CA VAL A 188 -3.21 4.59 -15.15
C VAL A 188 -3.42 3.09 -14.92
N VAL A 189 -2.33 2.33 -14.96
CA VAL A 189 -2.25 0.94 -14.48
C VAL A 189 -1.54 0.94 -13.12
N MET A 190 -2.03 0.15 -12.17
CA MET A 190 -1.49 0.08 -10.81
C MET A 190 -0.94 -1.31 -10.47
N ILE A 191 0.01 -1.39 -9.54
CA ILE A 191 0.34 -2.61 -8.80
C ILE A 191 0.38 -2.27 -7.31
N THR A 192 -0.25 -3.09 -6.47
CA THR A 192 -0.16 -3.01 -5.01
C THR A 192 0.92 -3.95 -4.49
N VAL A 193 1.89 -3.42 -3.72
CA VAL A 193 3.00 -4.18 -3.11
C VAL A 193 3.07 -4.01 -1.58
N THR A 194 3.02 -5.08 -0.79
CA THR A 194 2.43 -6.39 -1.10
C THR A 194 0.92 -6.27 -1.39
N ASN A 195 0.35 -7.22 -2.12
CA ASN A 195 -1.09 -7.24 -2.40
C ASN A 195 -1.90 -7.44 -1.09
N ASN A 196 -2.42 -6.35 -0.54
CA ASN A 196 -3.18 -6.33 0.71
C ASN A 196 -4.44 -7.22 0.64
N THR A 197 -5.27 -7.01 -0.39
CA THR A 197 -6.54 -7.72 -0.59
C THR A 197 -6.32 -9.22 -0.77
N GLY A 198 -5.19 -9.63 -1.36
CA GLY A 198 -4.76 -11.02 -1.45
C GLY A 198 -4.19 -11.62 -0.16
N GLY A 199 -4.25 -10.91 0.97
CA GLY A 199 -3.71 -11.38 2.26
C GLY A 199 -2.21 -11.11 2.41
N GLY A 200 -1.72 -9.95 1.94
CA GLY A 200 -0.32 -9.53 2.08
C GLY A 200 0.66 -10.32 1.20
N GLN A 201 0.20 -10.80 0.04
CA GLN A 201 1.01 -11.65 -0.83
C GLN A 201 1.96 -10.81 -1.70
N PRO A 202 3.23 -11.25 -1.87
CA PRO A 202 4.20 -10.46 -2.60
C PRO A 202 4.00 -10.53 -4.11
N VAL A 203 4.53 -9.50 -4.77
CA VAL A 203 4.71 -9.36 -6.21
C VAL A 203 6.19 -9.52 -6.54
N SER A 204 6.52 -10.38 -7.49
CA SER A 204 7.91 -10.57 -7.96
C SER A 204 8.40 -9.35 -8.74
N MET A 205 9.70 -9.11 -8.72
CA MET A 205 10.33 -8.08 -9.53
C MET A 205 10.17 -8.34 -11.04
N GLU A 206 10.26 -9.61 -11.47
CA GLU A 206 9.94 -10.02 -12.84
C GLU A 206 8.56 -9.52 -13.29
N ASN A 207 7.53 -9.76 -12.47
CA ASN A 207 6.16 -9.32 -12.78
C ASN A 207 6.02 -7.79 -12.82
N ILE A 208 6.66 -7.06 -11.90
CA ILE A 208 6.67 -5.59 -11.90
C ILE A 208 7.31 -5.06 -13.19
N ARG A 209 8.42 -5.66 -13.62
CA ARG A 209 9.09 -5.31 -14.89
C ARG A 209 8.20 -5.62 -16.10
N GLU A 210 7.58 -6.79 -16.16
CA GLU A 210 6.71 -7.17 -17.28
C GLU A 210 5.51 -6.20 -17.41
N VAL A 211 4.86 -5.86 -16.29
CA VAL A 211 3.77 -4.87 -16.29
C VAL A 211 4.27 -3.49 -16.71
N SER A 212 5.44 -3.06 -16.22
CA SER A 212 6.07 -1.80 -16.66
C SER A 212 6.34 -1.77 -18.17
N GLU A 213 6.82 -2.87 -18.75
CA GLU A 213 7.06 -3.01 -20.19
C GLU A 213 5.75 -2.96 -21.01
N ILE A 214 4.69 -3.61 -20.53
CA ILE A 214 3.36 -3.54 -21.14
C ILE A 214 2.86 -2.09 -21.12
N CYS A 215 2.92 -1.43 -19.96
CA CYS A 215 2.51 -0.03 -19.81
C CYS A 215 3.29 0.89 -20.76
N LYS A 216 4.61 0.72 -20.88
CA LYS A 216 5.46 1.47 -21.83
C LYS A 216 5.03 1.24 -23.28
N LYS A 217 4.75 0.00 -23.67
CA LYS A 217 4.29 -0.35 -25.03
C LYS A 217 2.97 0.34 -25.39
N TYR A 218 2.05 0.44 -24.45
CA TYR A 218 0.74 1.08 -24.64
C TYR A 218 0.72 2.57 -24.24
N LYS A 219 1.87 3.15 -23.87
CA LYS A 219 2.02 4.55 -23.40
C LYS A 219 1.09 4.89 -22.22
N LEU A 220 0.91 3.93 -21.32
CA LEU A 220 0.11 4.08 -20.10
C LEU A 220 1.02 4.43 -18.91
N PRO A 221 0.62 5.39 -18.05
CA PRO A 221 1.27 5.59 -16.76
C PRO A 221 1.18 4.32 -15.90
N PHE A 222 2.27 4.00 -15.21
CA PHE A 222 2.34 2.88 -14.27
C PHE A 222 2.60 3.42 -12.86
N PHE A 223 1.77 3.02 -11.90
CA PHE A 223 1.84 3.45 -10.50
C PHE A 223 1.93 2.25 -9.57
N ILE A 224 2.61 2.44 -8.44
CA ILE A 224 2.74 1.41 -7.40
C ILE A 224 2.11 1.93 -6.12
N ASP A 225 1.10 1.23 -5.60
CA ASP A 225 0.68 1.39 -4.21
C ASP A 225 1.71 0.68 -3.33
N ALA A 226 2.46 1.49 -2.59
CA ALA A 226 3.69 1.11 -1.91
C ALA A 226 3.53 0.99 -0.39
N CYS A 227 2.31 0.82 0.14
CA CYS A 227 2.09 0.80 1.60
C CYS A 227 2.98 -0.22 2.36
N ARG A 228 3.31 -1.36 1.72
CA ARG A 228 4.17 -2.42 2.30
C ARG A 228 5.34 -2.78 1.38
N PHE A 229 5.93 -1.80 0.69
CA PHE A 229 7.02 -2.03 -0.26
C PHE A 229 8.23 -2.76 0.35
N ALA A 230 8.58 -2.46 1.61
CA ALA A 230 9.74 -3.05 2.28
C ALA A 230 9.55 -4.56 2.56
N GLU A 231 8.33 -4.99 2.91
CA GLU A 231 7.99 -6.40 3.06
C GLU A 231 8.03 -7.11 1.70
N ASN A 232 7.51 -6.46 0.65
CA ASN A 232 7.59 -7.00 -0.71
C ASN A 232 9.05 -7.19 -1.15
N ALA A 233 9.92 -6.21 -0.89
CA ALA A 233 11.34 -6.29 -1.16
C ALA A 233 12.03 -7.43 -0.37
N TYR A 234 11.62 -7.67 0.88
CA TYR A 234 12.11 -8.81 1.65
C TYR A 234 11.67 -10.15 1.04
N PHE A 235 10.44 -10.25 0.54
CA PHE A 235 9.99 -11.45 -0.16
C PHE A 235 10.72 -11.68 -1.49
N ILE A 236 10.96 -10.62 -2.28
CA ILE A 236 11.81 -10.71 -3.49
C ILE A 236 13.20 -11.23 -3.12
N LYS A 237 13.86 -10.64 -2.10
CA LYS A 237 15.18 -11.08 -1.63
C LYS A 237 15.24 -12.56 -1.27
N THR A 238 14.19 -13.08 -0.66
CA THR A 238 14.17 -14.43 -0.07
C THR A 238 13.59 -15.50 -1.00
N ARG A 239 12.82 -15.11 -2.01
CA ARG A 239 12.09 -16.05 -2.88
C ARG A 239 12.46 -15.93 -4.36
N GLU A 240 12.97 -14.78 -4.81
CA GLU A 240 13.29 -14.54 -6.22
C GLU A 240 14.77 -14.77 -6.50
N LYS A 241 15.04 -15.66 -7.47
CA LYS A 241 16.40 -16.00 -7.86
C LYS A 241 17.13 -14.78 -8.40
N GLY A 242 18.36 -14.55 -7.94
CA GLY A 242 19.21 -13.42 -8.35
C GLY A 242 19.15 -12.20 -7.42
N TYR A 243 18.27 -12.20 -6.41
CA TYR A 243 18.14 -11.13 -5.42
C TYR A 243 18.72 -11.49 -4.04
N GLU A 244 19.25 -12.70 -3.88
CA GLU A 244 19.68 -13.25 -2.58
C GLU A 244 20.76 -12.37 -1.93
N ASN A 245 21.64 -11.79 -2.74
CA ASN A 245 22.75 -10.94 -2.30
C ASN A 245 22.44 -9.44 -2.35
N LYS A 246 21.29 -9.02 -2.92
CA LYS A 246 20.91 -7.59 -2.94
C LYS A 246 20.40 -7.15 -1.58
N THR A 247 20.72 -5.92 -1.20
CA THR A 247 20.13 -5.25 -0.05
C THR A 247 18.64 -4.92 -0.31
N ILE A 248 17.86 -4.73 0.75
CA ILE A 248 16.47 -4.29 0.63
C ILE A 248 16.38 -2.94 -0.11
N LEU A 249 17.35 -2.05 0.09
CA LEU A 249 17.41 -0.76 -0.58
C LEU A 249 17.65 -0.89 -2.09
N GLU A 250 18.56 -1.78 -2.52
CA GLU A 250 18.79 -2.04 -3.95
C GLU A 250 17.54 -2.64 -4.62
N ILE A 251 16.81 -3.49 -3.92
CA ILE A 251 15.55 -4.07 -4.43
C ILE A 251 14.47 -2.99 -4.52
N ALA A 252 14.33 -2.14 -3.51
CA ALA A 252 13.39 -1.03 -3.54
C ALA A 252 13.72 -0.05 -4.68
N ASN A 253 14.99 0.36 -4.83
CA ASN A 253 15.39 1.26 -5.92
C ASN A 253 15.12 0.69 -7.32
N GLU A 254 15.08 -0.63 -7.48
CA GLU A 254 14.78 -1.26 -8.75
C GLU A 254 13.26 -1.45 -8.99
N MET A 255 12.49 -1.50 -7.90
CA MET A 255 11.03 -1.66 -7.93
C MET A 255 10.31 -0.43 -8.51
N PHE A 256 10.90 0.76 -8.34
CA PHE A 256 10.35 2.07 -8.72
C PHE A 256 11.15 2.70 -9.85
#